data_AF-A0A7J5W9H2-F1
#
_entry.id   AF-A0A7J5W9H2-F1
#
_cell.length_a   1.000
_cell.length_b   1.000
_cell.length_c   1.000
_cell.angle_alpha   90.00
_cell.angle_beta   90.00
_cell.angle_gamma   90.00
#
_symmetry.space_group_name_H-M   'P 1'
#
loop_
_entity.id
_entity.type
_entity.pdbx_description
1 polymer ?
#
loop_
_entity_poly.entity_id
_entity_poly.type
_entity_poly.pdbx_seq_one_letter_code
_entity_poly.pdbx_strand_id
1 'polypeptide(L)'
;MNGCVITTFRCNAKCHMCNIWQHPTKPEDELPAHYYEKLPSGLGRVNITGGEPMLRSDIMDIVGIITKKAKIVEISTNGYFTDKILEIAHAYPKTMFRVSLEGLPEMNDRLRGTKDGFDHALRTMLGLIDSPARDIGFSVVICDKNADDLLMLYKLCVALGVEFGNSVMHNSWYFHKEDNAVEDIAKATAAEKEFIKALLTSQRHGLRMKLKDYLRAYFNLNILNHLDDRPNVMAGCCAGSDLFFVDPLGDITPCNGTHDRWVMGNIKNQTFDQIWNSTQAVDVRQQVLECKRSCAFIGTARFDMVKHPIRPLSWIARSKWSLAKGADITYTP
;
A
#
# COMPACT_ATOMS: atom_id res chain seq x y z
N MET A 1 -1.39 4.47 16.69
CA MET A 1 -1.72 5.16 15.44
C MET A 1 -0.61 4.97 14.40
N ASN A 2 -1.00 4.76 13.16
CA ASN A 2 -0.17 4.72 11.96
C ASN A 2 -0.42 5.97 11.11
N GLY A 3 0.51 6.28 10.21
CA GLY A 3 0.39 7.43 9.31
C GLY A 3 0.74 7.08 7.87
N CYS A 4 0.27 7.91 6.96
CA CYS A 4 0.74 7.98 5.59
C CYS A 4 1.11 9.43 5.29
N VAL A 5 2.33 9.65 4.82
CA VAL A 5 2.87 10.95 4.47
C VAL A 5 2.94 11.01 2.96
N ILE A 6 1.98 11.69 2.34
CA ILE A 6 1.99 11.97 0.91
C ILE A 6 2.82 13.24 0.72
N THR A 7 4.04 13.08 0.23
CA THR A 7 5.04 14.15 0.21
C THR A 7 4.87 15.13 -0.95
N THR A 8 4.34 14.66 -2.08
CA THR A 8 4.09 15.44 -3.30
C THR A 8 2.96 14.80 -4.10
N PHE A 9 2.26 15.56 -4.94
CA PHE A 9 1.36 15.01 -5.98
C PHE A 9 2.05 14.93 -7.36
N ARG A 10 3.31 15.38 -7.48
CA ARG A 10 4.11 15.22 -8.70
C ARG A 10 4.47 13.75 -8.91
N CYS A 11 4.41 13.27 -10.15
CA CYS A 11 4.83 11.92 -10.52
C CYS A 11 5.43 11.89 -11.94
N ASN A 12 6.45 11.08 -12.16
CA ASN A 12 7.02 10.82 -13.48
C ASN A 12 6.32 9.68 -14.24
N ALA A 13 5.50 8.86 -13.55
CA ALA A 13 4.71 7.79 -14.15
C ALA A 13 3.31 8.29 -14.57
N LYS A 14 2.74 7.66 -15.60
CA LYS A 14 1.42 8.00 -16.17
C LYS A 14 0.49 6.80 -16.09
N CYS A 15 0.31 6.29 -14.87
CA CYS A 15 -0.35 5.01 -14.64
C CYS A 15 -1.80 4.99 -15.12
N HIS A 16 -2.25 3.82 -15.60
CA HIS A 16 -3.63 3.57 -15.97
C HIS A 16 -4.58 3.78 -14.77
N MET A 17 -4.21 3.30 -13.59
CA MET A 17 -5.03 3.34 -12.37
C MET A 17 -4.97 4.66 -11.59
N CYS A 18 -4.20 5.66 -12.04
CA CYS A 18 -3.97 6.89 -11.27
C CYS A 18 -3.67 8.09 -12.17
N ASN A 19 -4.47 9.16 -12.02
CA ASN A 19 -4.32 10.42 -12.76
C ASN A 19 -3.60 11.51 -11.96
N ILE A 20 -2.98 11.20 -10.81
CA ILE A 20 -2.32 12.22 -9.95
C ILE A 20 -1.28 13.05 -10.72
N TRP A 21 -0.62 12.45 -11.72
CA TRP A 21 0.37 13.13 -12.58
C TRP A 21 -0.22 14.28 -13.40
N GLN A 22 -1.54 14.32 -13.61
CA GLN A 22 -2.26 15.40 -14.28
C GLN A 22 -2.60 16.55 -13.31
N HIS A 23 -2.46 16.32 -12.01
CA HIS A 23 -2.76 17.28 -10.94
C HIS A 23 -1.55 17.50 -10.01
N PRO A 24 -0.37 17.85 -10.56
CA PRO A 24 0.83 18.02 -9.74
C PRO A 24 0.70 19.20 -8.78
N THR A 25 1.21 19.01 -7.57
CA THR A 25 1.54 20.13 -6.67
C THR A 25 2.65 20.97 -7.27
N LYS A 26 2.68 22.27 -6.95
CA LYS A 26 3.84 23.11 -7.20
C LYS A 26 4.87 22.90 -6.09
N PRO A 27 6.17 22.74 -6.39
CA PRO A 27 7.20 22.52 -5.38
C PRO A 27 7.20 23.56 -4.24
N GLU A 28 6.89 24.82 -4.55
CA GLU A 28 6.82 25.93 -3.58
C GLU A 28 5.61 25.87 -2.62
N ASP A 29 4.55 25.14 -3.00
CA ASP A 29 3.35 24.98 -2.16
C ASP A 29 3.42 23.74 -1.25
N GLU A 30 4.31 22.81 -1.60
CA GLU A 30 4.57 21.57 -0.86
C GLU A 30 5.16 21.88 0.52
N LEU A 31 4.70 21.15 1.55
CA LEU A 31 5.20 21.30 2.91
C LEU A 31 6.72 21.13 2.95
N PRO A 32 7.49 22.12 3.45
CA PRO A 32 8.90 21.93 3.76
C PRO A 32 9.09 20.83 4.81
N ALA A 33 10.21 20.09 4.73
CA ALA A 33 10.47 18.95 5.60
C ALA A 33 10.21 19.20 7.10
N HIS A 34 10.58 20.38 7.64
CA HIS A 34 10.42 20.71 9.05
C HIS A 34 8.97 20.68 9.56
N TYR A 35 7.95 20.83 8.68
CA TYR A 35 6.56 20.71 9.10
C TYR A 35 6.20 19.30 9.59
N TYR A 36 6.89 18.26 9.09
CA TYR A 36 6.67 16.89 9.53
C TYR A 36 7.12 16.65 10.98
N GLU A 37 7.88 17.57 11.59
CA GLU A 37 8.19 17.54 13.02
C GLU A 37 6.93 17.73 13.89
N LYS A 38 5.89 18.38 13.35
CA LYS A 38 4.59 18.55 14.02
C LYS A 38 3.79 17.24 14.13
N LEU A 39 4.17 16.20 13.39
CA LEU A 39 3.57 14.88 13.54
C LEU A 39 3.90 14.29 14.92
N PRO A 40 2.98 13.51 15.50
CA PRO A 40 3.17 12.93 16.82
C PRO A 40 4.33 11.93 16.82
N SER A 41 5.01 11.83 17.96
CA SER A 41 6.04 10.82 18.19
C SER A 41 5.41 9.47 18.59
N GLY A 42 6.16 8.38 18.45
CA GLY A 42 5.70 7.04 18.86
C GLY A 42 4.73 6.38 17.89
N LEU A 43 4.68 6.86 16.64
CA LEU A 43 3.87 6.27 15.57
C LEU A 43 4.27 4.81 15.32
N GLY A 44 3.30 3.96 15.03
CA GLY A 44 3.54 2.54 14.78
C GLY A 44 4.26 2.32 13.46
N ARG A 45 3.54 2.53 12.36
CA ARG A 45 4.07 2.50 10.99
C ARG A 45 3.72 3.79 10.28
N VAL A 46 4.69 4.36 9.57
CA VAL A 46 4.47 5.47 8.65
C VAL A 46 4.89 5.05 7.24
N ASN A 47 3.96 5.16 6.29
CA ASN A 47 4.30 5.05 4.88
C ASN A 47 4.64 6.44 4.33
N ILE A 48 5.79 6.59 3.68
CA ILE A 48 6.15 7.79 2.92
C ILE A 48 5.85 7.48 1.45
N THR A 49 5.00 8.29 0.85
CA THR A 49 4.50 8.14 -0.51
C THR A 49 4.37 9.51 -1.18
N GLY A 50 3.76 9.56 -2.35
CA GLY A 50 3.53 10.74 -3.15
C GLY A 50 2.88 10.32 -4.46
N GLY A 51 2.81 11.22 -5.44
CA GLY A 51 2.94 10.74 -6.82
C GLY A 51 4.22 9.91 -6.91
N GLU A 52 5.39 10.55 -6.84
CA GLU A 52 6.68 9.89 -6.62
C GLU A 52 7.52 10.67 -5.60
N PRO A 53 7.76 10.14 -4.37
CA PRO A 53 8.53 10.84 -3.34
C PRO A 53 9.94 11.25 -3.78
N MET A 54 10.57 10.46 -4.65
CA MET A 54 11.95 10.71 -5.08
C MET A 54 12.09 12.00 -5.92
N LEU A 55 10.99 12.61 -6.38
CA LEU A 55 11.00 13.91 -7.05
C LEU A 55 11.25 15.12 -6.13
N ARG A 56 11.20 14.92 -4.81
CA ARG A 56 11.48 15.98 -3.83
C ARG A 56 12.97 16.10 -3.55
N SER A 57 13.51 17.31 -3.60
CA SER A 57 14.93 17.58 -3.28
C SER A 57 15.25 17.32 -1.80
N ASP A 58 14.31 17.55 -0.90
CA ASP A 58 14.43 17.41 0.56
C ASP A 58 13.93 16.06 1.11
N ILE A 59 13.76 15.04 0.26
CA ILE A 59 13.23 13.74 0.70
C ILE A 59 14.08 13.06 1.78
N MET A 60 15.41 13.26 1.75
CA MET A 60 16.32 12.72 2.78
C MET A 60 16.01 13.30 4.17
N ASP A 61 15.69 14.59 4.24
CA ASP A 61 15.31 15.29 5.48
C ASP A 61 13.96 14.78 6.00
N ILE A 62 12.99 14.62 5.10
CA ILE A 62 11.66 14.08 5.43
C ILE A 62 11.82 12.68 6.03
N VAL A 63 12.58 11.78 5.39
CA VAL A 63 12.83 10.44 5.91
C VAL A 63 13.54 10.50 7.27
N GLY A 64 14.51 11.40 7.43
CA GLY A 64 15.22 11.62 8.70
C GLY A 64 14.31 12.08 9.85
N ILE A 65 13.30 12.90 9.56
CA ILE A 65 12.30 13.32 10.55
C ILE A 65 11.37 12.16 10.89
N ILE A 66 10.82 11.49 9.87
CA ILE A 66 9.81 10.43 10.07
C ILE A 66 10.40 9.20 10.77
N THR A 67 11.66 8.84 10.50
CA THR A 67 12.34 7.73 11.20
C THR A 67 12.53 7.97 12.69
N LYS A 68 12.57 9.23 13.15
CA LYS A 68 12.58 9.59 14.58
C LYS A 68 11.19 9.52 15.21
N LYS A 69 10.13 9.63 14.40
CA LYS A 69 8.73 9.68 14.85
C LYS A 69 8.04 8.31 14.86
N ALA A 70 8.45 7.40 13.97
CA ALA A 70 7.80 6.12 13.75
C ALA A 70 8.69 4.92 14.04
N LYS A 71 8.10 3.84 14.58
CA LYS A 71 8.80 2.57 14.83
C LYS A 71 9.15 1.84 13.53
N ILE A 72 8.30 1.98 12.51
CA ILE A 72 8.49 1.40 11.18
C ILE A 72 8.25 2.49 10.14
N VAL A 73 9.22 2.67 9.23
CA VAL A 73 9.07 3.52 8.06
C VAL A 73 9.09 2.65 6.81
N GLU A 74 8.16 2.88 5.90
CA GLU A 74 8.08 2.22 4.61
C GLU A 74 7.98 3.27 3.51
N ILE A 75 8.79 3.15 2.46
CA ILE A 75 8.72 4.05 1.29
C ILE A 75 8.06 3.29 0.14
N SER A 76 7.01 3.87 -0.40
CA SER A 76 6.38 3.44 -1.66
C SER A 76 6.98 4.26 -2.80
N THR A 77 7.53 3.61 -3.83
CA THR A 77 8.18 4.26 -4.97
C THR A 77 7.99 3.45 -6.25
N ASN A 78 7.97 4.10 -7.40
CA ASN A 78 7.99 3.44 -8.70
C ASN A 78 9.36 2.85 -9.07
N GLY A 79 10.41 3.10 -8.28
CA GLY A 79 11.73 2.52 -8.49
C GLY A 79 12.55 3.16 -9.60
N TYR A 80 12.11 4.29 -10.17
CA TYR A 80 12.80 4.95 -11.29
C TYR A 80 14.14 5.57 -10.88
N PHE A 81 14.19 6.19 -9.68
CA PHE A 81 15.34 6.92 -9.17
C PHE A 81 16.24 6.04 -8.28
N THR A 82 16.85 5.01 -8.87
CA THR A 82 17.64 4.00 -8.15
C THR A 82 18.64 4.60 -7.17
N ASP A 83 19.52 5.49 -7.63
CA ASP A 83 20.61 6.02 -6.79
C ASP A 83 20.09 6.71 -5.52
N LYS A 84 19.02 7.50 -5.66
CA LYS A 84 18.40 8.23 -4.54
C LYS A 84 17.74 7.29 -3.55
N ILE A 85 17.12 6.21 -4.04
CA ILE A 85 16.51 5.17 -3.21
C ILE A 85 17.59 4.45 -2.41
N LEU A 86 18.72 4.11 -3.05
CA LEU A 86 19.84 3.44 -2.39
C LEU A 86 20.53 4.37 -1.36
N GLU A 87 20.66 5.66 -1.66
CA GLU A 87 21.19 6.65 -0.72
C GLU A 87 20.37 6.65 0.59
N ILE A 88 19.03 6.66 0.48
CA ILE A 88 18.13 6.57 1.64
C ILE A 88 18.27 5.22 2.34
N ALA A 89 18.39 4.11 1.60
CA ALA A 89 18.57 2.77 2.17
C ALA A 89 19.84 2.68 3.01
N HIS A 90 20.94 3.28 2.55
CA HIS A 90 22.20 3.34 3.28
C HIS A 90 22.14 4.26 4.50
N ALA A 91 21.54 5.44 4.37
CA ALA A 91 21.39 6.40 5.46
C ALA A 91 20.44 5.88 6.57
N TYR A 92 19.38 5.16 6.17
CA TYR A 92 18.32 4.70 7.06
C TYR A 92 18.01 3.21 6.87
N PRO A 93 18.89 2.30 7.34
CA PRO A 93 18.81 0.85 7.04
C PRO A 93 17.59 0.13 7.62
N LYS A 94 16.82 0.77 8.51
CA LYS A 94 15.57 0.25 9.04
C LYS A 94 14.35 0.58 8.18
N THR A 95 14.53 1.41 7.15
CA THR A 95 13.48 1.78 6.20
C THR A 95 13.15 0.60 5.29
N MET A 96 11.87 0.29 5.18
CA MET A 96 11.34 -0.71 4.26
C MET A 96 11.06 -0.07 2.91
N PHE A 97 11.19 -0.82 1.82
CA PHE A 97 10.90 -0.33 0.47
C PHE A 97 9.85 -1.21 -0.21
N ARG A 98 8.87 -0.56 -0.84
CA ARG A 98 7.88 -1.17 -1.71
C ARG A 98 8.03 -0.54 -3.09
N VAL A 99 8.71 -1.26 -3.98
CA VAL A 99 8.89 -0.85 -5.37
C VAL A 99 7.68 -1.32 -6.16
N SER A 100 7.00 -0.43 -6.85
CA SER A 100 5.73 -0.81 -7.47
C SER A 100 5.92 -1.41 -8.88
N LEU A 101 5.22 -2.51 -9.16
CA LEU A 101 5.19 -3.22 -10.44
C LEU A 101 3.76 -3.66 -10.75
N GLU A 102 3.33 -3.53 -12.00
CA GLU A 102 1.97 -3.93 -12.42
C GLU A 102 1.93 -5.19 -13.27
N GLY A 103 3.07 -5.79 -13.61
CA GLY A 103 3.15 -7.00 -14.43
C GLY A 103 4.60 -7.33 -14.81
N LEU A 104 4.78 -8.30 -15.70
CA LEU A 104 6.03 -8.54 -16.43
C LEU A 104 6.33 -7.34 -17.36
N PRO A 105 7.53 -7.23 -17.99
CA PRO A 105 8.02 -5.97 -18.57
C PRO A 105 7.01 -5.20 -19.43
N GLU A 106 6.41 -5.86 -20.43
CA GLU A 106 5.43 -5.22 -21.32
C GLU A 106 4.20 -4.71 -20.57
N MET A 107 3.62 -5.57 -19.72
CA MET A 107 2.42 -5.25 -18.96
C MET A 107 2.65 -4.10 -17.98
N ASN A 108 3.77 -4.15 -17.26
CA ASN A 108 4.15 -3.11 -16.32
C ASN A 108 4.26 -1.76 -17.00
N ASP A 109 5.01 -1.68 -18.10
CA ASP A 109 5.30 -0.43 -18.79
C ASP A 109 4.04 0.16 -19.40
N ARG A 110 3.18 -0.70 -19.96
CA ARG A 110 1.85 -0.32 -20.44
C ARG A 110 0.96 0.25 -19.35
N LEU A 111 0.83 -0.44 -18.20
CA LEU A 111 -0.06 -0.01 -17.12
C LEU A 111 0.50 1.15 -16.31
N ARG A 112 1.82 1.31 -16.21
CA ARG A 112 2.45 2.44 -15.50
C ARG A 112 2.67 3.65 -16.40
N GLY A 113 2.55 3.50 -17.72
CA GLY A 113 2.80 4.57 -18.68
C GLY A 113 4.26 5.06 -18.61
N THR A 114 5.19 4.14 -18.35
CA THR A 114 6.62 4.41 -18.20
C THR A 114 7.41 3.50 -19.13
N LYS A 115 8.37 4.06 -19.87
CA LYS A 115 9.30 3.28 -20.68
C LYS A 115 10.37 2.63 -19.80
N ASP A 116 10.63 1.35 -20.04
CA ASP A 116 11.62 0.53 -19.33
C ASP A 116 11.38 0.51 -17.80
N GLY A 117 10.11 0.70 -17.39
CA GLY A 117 9.71 0.88 -16.00
C GLY A 117 9.98 -0.37 -15.16
N PHE A 118 9.76 -1.54 -15.74
CA PHE A 118 10.06 -2.82 -15.10
C PHE A 118 11.57 -2.97 -14.83
N ASP A 119 12.40 -2.60 -15.81
CA ASP A 119 13.86 -2.71 -15.70
C ASP A 119 14.42 -1.76 -14.63
N HIS A 120 13.89 -0.53 -14.55
CA HIS A 120 14.21 0.40 -13.47
C HIS A 120 13.82 -0.17 -12.10
N ALA A 121 12.60 -0.70 -11.96
CA ALA A 121 12.13 -1.30 -10.72
C ALA A 121 12.97 -2.53 -10.31
N LEU A 122 13.32 -3.40 -11.26
CA LEU A 122 14.16 -4.57 -11.00
C LEU A 122 15.59 -4.16 -10.62
N ARG A 123 16.21 -3.23 -11.34
CA ARG A 123 17.54 -2.69 -10.99
C ARG A 123 17.56 -2.12 -9.59
N THR A 124 16.54 -1.33 -9.24
CA THR A 124 16.38 -0.78 -7.90
C THR A 124 16.23 -1.89 -6.85
N MET A 125 15.45 -2.93 -7.11
CA MET A 125 15.29 -4.04 -6.18
C MET A 125 16.61 -4.80 -5.97
N LEU A 126 17.37 -5.06 -7.03
CA LEU A 126 18.68 -5.70 -6.93
C LEU A 126 19.65 -4.84 -6.09
N GLY A 127 19.72 -3.53 -6.35
CA GLY A 127 20.50 -2.63 -5.51
C GLY A 127 20.05 -2.62 -4.04
N LEU A 128 18.74 -2.69 -3.79
CA LEU A 128 18.19 -2.77 -2.44
C LEU A 128 18.55 -4.08 -1.73
N ILE A 129 18.59 -5.21 -2.47
CA ILE A 129 19.04 -6.52 -1.95
C ILE A 129 20.50 -6.43 -1.49
N ASP A 130 21.34 -5.71 -2.24
CA ASP A 130 22.77 -5.52 -1.91
C ASP A 130 23.01 -4.41 -0.85
N SER A 131 21.96 -3.68 -0.48
CA SER A 131 21.99 -2.59 0.50
C SER A 131 21.73 -3.09 1.94
N PRO A 132 21.93 -2.26 2.98
CA PRO A 132 21.61 -2.65 4.36
C PRO A 132 20.10 -2.60 4.67
N ALA A 133 19.24 -2.22 3.72
CA ALA A 133 17.79 -2.18 3.92
C ALA A 133 17.21 -3.56 4.23
N ARG A 134 16.10 -3.58 4.97
CA ARG A 134 15.42 -4.81 5.37
C ARG A 134 13.95 -4.77 5.02
N ASP A 135 13.35 -5.96 4.84
CA ASP A 135 11.92 -6.10 4.53
C ASP A 135 11.54 -5.29 3.28
N ILE A 136 12.35 -5.43 2.22
CA ILE A 136 12.14 -4.84 0.88
C ILE A 136 11.24 -5.75 0.04
N GLY A 137 10.60 -5.20 -0.99
CA GLY A 137 9.80 -6.01 -1.91
C GLY A 137 9.04 -5.21 -2.95
N PHE A 138 8.33 -5.93 -3.81
CA PHE A 138 7.49 -5.33 -4.82
C PHE A 138 6.06 -5.10 -4.31
N SER A 139 5.31 -4.21 -4.95
CA SER A 139 3.87 -4.04 -4.73
C SER A 139 3.12 -3.95 -6.05
N VAL A 140 1.98 -4.65 -6.14
CA VAL A 140 1.11 -4.67 -7.33
C VAL A 140 -0.29 -4.14 -7.01
N VAL A 141 -0.93 -3.49 -7.98
CA VAL A 141 -2.36 -3.18 -7.94
C VAL A 141 -3.10 -4.18 -8.82
N ILE A 142 -3.82 -5.10 -8.20
CA ILE A 142 -4.49 -6.21 -8.87
C ILE A 142 -5.71 -5.69 -9.66
N CYS A 143 -5.80 -6.10 -10.92
CA CYS A 143 -6.94 -5.90 -11.81
C CYS A 143 -7.02 -7.01 -12.88
N ASP A 144 -8.09 -7.02 -13.68
CA ASP A 144 -8.25 -7.91 -14.84
C ASP A 144 -7.10 -7.81 -15.85
N LYS A 145 -6.56 -6.60 -16.03
CA LYS A 145 -5.53 -6.31 -17.04
C LYS A 145 -4.18 -6.95 -16.73
N ASN A 146 -3.84 -7.19 -15.46
CA ASN A 146 -2.58 -7.82 -15.04
C ASN A 146 -2.73 -9.19 -14.35
N ALA A 147 -3.95 -9.74 -14.35
CA ALA A 147 -4.26 -11.01 -13.73
C ALA A 147 -3.34 -12.17 -14.18
N ASP A 148 -2.96 -12.21 -15.46
CA ASP A 148 -2.10 -13.27 -16.02
C ASP A 148 -0.66 -13.24 -15.45
N ASP A 149 -0.18 -12.05 -15.07
CA ASP A 149 1.18 -11.85 -14.57
C ASP A 149 1.29 -12.01 -13.05
N LEU A 150 0.17 -11.97 -12.32
CA LEU A 150 0.13 -11.93 -10.86
C LEU A 150 0.93 -13.07 -10.22
N LEU A 151 0.72 -14.31 -10.68
CA LEU A 151 1.42 -15.48 -10.14
C LEU A 151 2.91 -15.47 -10.53
N MET A 152 3.25 -14.95 -11.70
CA MET A 152 4.64 -14.83 -12.15
C MET A 152 5.40 -13.78 -11.34
N LEU A 153 4.77 -12.64 -11.02
CA LEU A 153 5.32 -11.65 -10.11
C LEU A 153 5.55 -12.21 -8.70
N TYR A 154 4.61 -13.00 -8.18
CA TYR A 154 4.81 -13.70 -6.90
C TYR A 154 6.03 -14.64 -6.97
N LYS A 155 6.14 -15.45 -8.02
CA LYS A 155 7.30 -16.34 -8.23
C LYS A 155 8.62 -15.58 -8.32
N LEU A 156 8.64 -14.43 -9.01
CA LEU A 156 9.81 -13.53 -9.03
C LEU A 156 10.19 -13.09 -7.61
N CYS A 157 9.23 -12.65 -6.81
CA CYS A 157 9.47 -12.25 -5.42
C CYS A 157 9.96 -13.42 -4.54
N VAL A 158 9.48 -14.65 -4.78
CA VAL A 158 9.97 -15.86 -4.12
C VAL A 158 11.42 -16.12 -4.49
N ALA A 159 11.75 -16.07 -5.79
CA ALA A 159 13.10 -16.32 -6.30
C ALA A 159 14.13 -15.29 -5.79
N LEU A 160 13.73 -14.02 -5.70
CA LEU A 160 14.57 -12.94 -5.16
C LEU A 160 14.61 -12.91 -3.63
N GLY A 161 13.76 -13.69 -2.94
CA GLY A 161 13.68 -13.66 -1.48
C GLY A 161 13.08 -12.38 -0.88
N VAL A 162 12.35 -11.58 -1.68
CA VAL A 162 11.78 -10.28 -1.28
C VAL A 162 10.28 -10.33 -1.07
N GLU A 163 9.72 -9.37 -0.35
CA GLU A 163 8.28 -9.31 -0.06
C GLU A 163 7.44 -9.05 -1.32
N PHE A 164 6.18 -9.48 -1.29
CA PHE A 164 5.19 -9.14 -2.31
C PHE A 164 3.97 -8.51 -1.64
N GLY A 165 3.86 -7.19 -1.78
CA GLY A 165 2.69 -6.41 -1.39
C GLY A 165 1.65 -6.43 -2.52
N ASN A 166 0.39 -6.26 -2.14
CA ASN A 166 -0.69 -6.10 -3.09
C ASN A 166 -1.76 -5.17 -2.54
N SER A 167 -2.46 -4.54 -3.47
CA SER A 167 -3.74 -3.88 -3.28
C SER A 167 -4.63 -4.20 -4.47
N VAL A 168 -5.87 -3.74 -4.43
CA VAL A 168 -6.77 -3.79 -5.58
C VAL A 168 -6.97 -2.38 -6.14
N MET A 169 -7.39 -2.29 -7.39
CA MET A 169 -7.67 -1.02 -8.04
C MET A 169 -8.78 -0.25 -7.29
N HIS A 170 -8.60 1.06 -7.12
CA HIS A 170 -9.53 1.90 -6.36
C HIS A 170 -9.81 3.21 -7.09
N ASN A 171 -11.05 3.70 -6.98
CA ASN A 171 -11.43 5.05 -7.36
C ASN A 171 -11.41 5.96 -6.13
N SER A 172 -10.80 7.13 -6.21
CA SER A 172 -10.81 8.10 -5.11
C SER A 172 -10.40 9.50 -5.57
N TRP A 173 -10.72 10.50 -4.74
CA TRP A 173 -10.21 11.86 -4.91
C TRP A 173 -8.69 11.90 -5.03
N TYR A 174 -7.98 11.08 -4.25
CA TYR A 174 -6.52 11.08 -4.21
C TYR A 174 -5.91 10.61 -5.53
N PHE A 175 -6.52 9.63 -6.20
CA PHE A 175 -6.01 9.16 -7.49
C PHE A 175 -6.52 10.00 -8.67
N HIS A 176 -7.40 10.97 -8.42
CA HIS A 176 -8.14 11.72 -9.45
C HIS A 176 -8.79 10.79 -10.47
N LYS A 177 -9.36 9.69 -9.98
CA LYS A 177 -9.91 8.63 -10.82
C LYS A 177 -11.20 8.08 -10.24
N GLU A 178 -12.20 8.03 -11.10
CA GLU A 178 -13.60 7.64 -10.82
C GLU A 178 -14.04 6.47 -11.70
N ASP A 179 -13.26 6.13 -12.73
CA ASP A 179 -13.61 5.23 -13.83
C ASP A 179 -12.78 3.94 -13.86
N ASN A 180 -11.97 3.66 -12.82
CA ASN A 180 -11.36 2.34 -12.70
C ASN A 180 -12.46 1.28 -12.58
N ALA A 181 -12.39 0.28 -13.45
CA ALA A 181 -13.28 -0.87 -13.44
C ALA A 181 -12.51 -2.14 -13.82
N VAL A 182 -12.92 -3.25 -13.21
CA VAL A 182 -12.50 -4.60 -13.58
C VAL A 182 -13.51 -5.11 -14.60
N GLU A 183 -13.11 -5.17 -15.87
CA GLU A 183 -14.03 -5.53 -16.96
C GLU A 183 -14.22 -7.06 -17.04
N ASP A 184 -13.12 -7.81 -16.86
CA ASP A 184 -13.14 -9.28 -16.81
C ASP A 184 -13.02 -9.80 -15.36
N ILE A 185 -14.14 -9.81 -14.64
CA ILE A 185 -14.23 -10.29 -13.25
C ILE A 185 -13.86 -11.77 -13.14
N ALA A 186 -14.26 -12.59 -14.12
CA ALA A 186 -13.98 -14.03 -14.10
C ALA A 186 -12.48 -14.29 -14.17
N LYS A 187 -11.76 -13.57 -15.05
CA LYS A 187 -10.31 -13.64 -15.14
C LYS A 187 -9.62 -13.15 -13.87
N ALA A 188 -10.01 -11.97 -13.36
CA ALA A 188 -9.41 -11.41 -12.15
C ALA A 188 -9.60 -12.33 -10.93
N THR A 189 -10.81 -12.83 -10.72
CA THR A 189 -11.11 -13.73 -9.60
C THR A 189 -10.45 -15.10 -9.75
N ALA A 190 -10.31 -15.64 -10.97
CA ALA A 190 -9.58 -16.88 -11.20
C ALA A 190 -8.09 -16.74 -10.85
N ALA A 191 -7.43 -15.68 -11.31
CA ALA A 191 -6.04 -15.40 -10.97
C ALA A 191 -5.85 -15.19 -9.47
N GLU A 192 -6.76 -14.47 -8.81
CA GLU A 192 -6.72 -14.21 -7.37
C GLU A 192 -6.86 -15.50 -6.56
N LYS A 193 -7.75 -16.43 -6.96
CA LYS A 193 -7.88 -17.75 -6.32
C LYS A 193 -6.59 -18.57 -6.42
N GLU A 194 -5.96 -18.60 -7.59
CA GLU A 194 -4.68 -19.28 -7.77
C GLU A 194 -3.55 -18.62 -6.97
N PHE A 195 -3.56 -17.29 -6.87
CA PHE A 195 -2.60 -16.56 -6.05
C PHE A 195 -2.79 -16.86 -4.55
N ILE A 196 -4.03 -16.90 -4.05
CA ILE A 196 -4.34 -17.32 -2.67
C ILE A 196 -3.80 -18.73 -2.39
N LYS A 197 -4.01 -19.69 -3.31
CA LYS A 197 -3.47 -21.06 -3.16
C LYS A 197 -1.95 -21.06 -3.13
N ALA A 198 -1.30 -20.27 -3.99
CA ALA A 198 0.16 -20.14 -4.02
C ALA A 198 0.71 -19.59 -2.69
N LEU A 199 0.04 -18.60 -2.10
CA LEU A 199 0.38 -18.07 -0.78
C LEU A 199 0.19 -19.11 0.34
N LEU A 200 -0.93 -19.85 0.34
CA LEU A 200 -1.19 -20.91 1.31
C LEU A 200 -0.20 -22.08 1.19
N THR A 201 0.34 -22.31 0.00
CA THR A 201 1.35 -23.35 -0.30
C THR A 201 2.77 -22.76 -0.43
N SER A 202 3.00 -21.58 0.17
CA SER A 202 4.22 -20.77 0.06
C SER A 202 5.51 -21.59 -0.11
N GLN A 203 6.20 -21.30 -1.22
CA GLN A 203 7.51 -21.87 -1.57
C GLN A 203 8.67 -21.05 -0.98
N ARG A 204 8.40 -20.04 -0.14
CA ARG A 204 9.44 -19.20 0.46
C ARG A 204 10.29 -19.95 1.47
N HIS A 205 11.57 -19.57 1.57
CA HIS A 205 12.46 -20.07 2.61
C HIS A 205 12.19 -19.38 3.96
N GLY A 206 12.28 -20.15 5.05
CA GLY A 206 12.14 -19.64 6.42
C GLY A 206 10.69 -19.51 6.90
N LEU A 207 10.46 -19.83 8.17
CA LEU A 207 9.13 -19.84 8.78
C LEU A 207 8.47 -18.45 8.77
N ARG A 208 9.24 -17.40 9.04
CA ARG A 208 8.73 -16.01 9.07
C ARG A 208 8.07 -15.61 7.75
N MET A 209 8.72 -15.90 6.63
CA MET A 209 8.20 -15.54 5.31
C MET A 209 6.98 -16.37 4.92
N LYS A 210 6.97 -17.67 5.25
CA LYS A 210 5.80 -18.52 5.05
C LYS A 210 4.59 -18.03 5.85
N LEU A 211 4.79 -17.68 7.13
CA LEU A 211 3.71 -17.13 7.96
C LEU A 211 3.16 -15.81 7.41
N LYS A 212 4.03 -14.94 6.87
CA LYS A 212 3.59 -13.72 6.19
C LYS A 212 2.74 -14.04 4.94
N ASP A 213 3.15 -15.01 4.13
CA ASP A 213 2.36 -15.42 2.96
C ASP A 213 1.00 -15.99 3.37
N TYR A 214 0.92 -16.78 4.45
CA TYR A 214 -0.38 -17.30 4.94
C TYR A 214 -1.32 -16.18 5.40
N LEU A 215 -0.80 -15.18 6.11
CA LEU A 215 -1.58 -14.02 6.50
C LEU A 215 -2.00 -13.18 5.27
N ARG A 216 -1.12 -13.05 4.28
CA ARG A 216 -1.46 -12.43 3.00
C ARG A 216 -2.55 -13.18 2.25
N ALA A 217 -2.58 -14.52 2.31
CA ALA A 217 -3.65 -15.30 1.70
C ALA A 217 -5.02 -14.90 2.26
N TYR A 218 -5.12 -14.69 3.58
CA TYR A 218 -6.34 -14.19 4.20
C TYR A 218 -6.68 -12.75 3.81
N PHE A 219 -5.66 -11.88 3.68
CA PHE A 219 -5.90 -10.53 3.13
C PHE A 219 -6.39 -10.58 1.67
N ASN A 220 -5.86 -11.49 0.87
CA ASN A 220 -6.23 -11.67 -0.54
C ASN A 220 -7.63 -12.30 -0.68
N LEU A 221 -8.13 -13.05 0.33
CA LEU A 221 -9.56 -13.37 0.40
C LEU A 221 -10.44 -12.11 0.42
N ASN A 222 -9.97 -11.02 1.06
CA ASN A 222 -10.69 -9.75 1.05
C ASN A 222 -10.65 -9.07 -0.33
N ILE A 223 -9.52 -9.13 -1.03
CA ILE A 223 -9.39 -8.64 -2.41
C ILE A 223 -10.34 -9.42 -3.32
N LEU A 224 -10.36 -10.75 -3.20
CA LEU A 224 -11.29 -11.60 -3.94
C LEU A 224 -12.76 -11.23 -3.68
N ASN A 225 -13.11 -10.93 -2.41
CA ASN A 225 -14.46 -10.48 -2.08
C ASN A 225 -14.76 -9.11 -2.69
N HIS A 226 -13.81 -8.18 -2.71
CA HIS A 226 -13.97 -6.89 -3.37
C HIS A 226 -14.19 -7.02 -4.88
N LEU A 227 -13.41 -7.89 -5.55
CA LEU A 227 -13.52 -8.11 -7.00
C LEU A 227 -14.87 -8.70 -7.42
N ASP A 228 -15.47 -9.53 -6.56
CA ASP A 228 -16.70 -10.29 -6.82
C ASP A 228 -17.95 -9.69 -6.10
N ASP A 229 -17.83 -8.45 -5.60
CA ASP A 229 -18.86 -7.73 -4.82
C ASP A 229 -19.48 -8.55 -3.67
N ARG A 230 -18.64 -9.33 -2.99
CA ARG A 230 -19.00 -10.13 -1.82
C ARG A 230 -18.72 -9.35 -0.53
N PRO A 231 -19.40 -9.67 0.59
CA PRO A 231 -19.14 -9.01 1.87
C PRO A 231 -17.66 -9.08 2.28
N ASN A 232 -17.12 -7.95 2.73
CA ASN A 232 -15.75 -7.83 3.22
C ASN A 232 -15.53 -8.74 4.46
N VAL A 233 -14.33 -9.27 4.62
CA VAL A 233 -13.97 -10.13 5.78
C VAL A 233 -13.62 -9.34 7.04
N MET A 234 -13.39 -8.03 6.91
CA MET A 234 -13.04 -7.13 8.01
C MET A 234 -14.25 -6.82 8.89
N ALA A 235 -14.01 -6.68 10.21
CA ALA A 235 -15.06 -6.30 11.15
C ALA A 235 -15.41 -4.80 11.11
N GLY A 236 -14.46 -3.94 10.71
CA GLY A 236 -14.70 -2.51 10.57
C GLY A 236 -13.50 -1.71 10.07
N CYS A 237 -13.75 -0.49 9.61
CA CYS A 237 -12.72 0.44 9.18
C CYS A 237 -12.14 1.21 10.38
N CYS A 238 -10.81 1.35 10.45
CA CYS A 238 -10.12 2.12 11.49
C CYS A 238 -9.49 3.44 10.95
N ALA A 239 -9.91 3.87 9.76
CA ALA A 239 -9.48 5.15 9.19
C ALA A 239 -9.95 6.32 10.08
N GLY A 240 -9.09 7.31 10.28
CA GLY A 240 -9.39 8.45 11.14
C GLY A 240 -9.33 8.17 12.65
N SER A 241 -9.17 6.92 13.10
CA SER A 241 -8.98 6.58 14.52
C SER A 241 -7.59 5.97 14.79
N ASP A 242 -7.19 4.98 14.00
CA ASP A 242 -5.89 4.32 14.10
C ASP A 242 -4.93 4.71 12.96
N LEU A 243 -5.45 5.36 11.91
CA LEU A 243 -4.72 5.74 10.71
C LEU A 243 -5.05 7.17 10.30
N PHE A 244 -4.04 7.94 9.92
CA PHE A 244 -4.20 9.25 9.28
C PHE A 244 -3.34 9.35 8.02
N PHE A 245 -3.69 10.32 7.19
CA PHE A 245 -2.89 10.75 6.04
C PHE A 245 -2.58 12.23 6.24
N VAL A 246 -1.36 12.63 5.89
CA VAL A 246 -0.99 14.04 5.70
C VAL A 246 -0.60 14.22 4.25
N ASP A 247 -1.18 15.23 3.60
CA ASP A 247 -0.92 15.51 2.20
C ASP A 247 0.17 16.60 2.01
N PRO A 248 0.59 16.88 0.77
CA PRO A 248 1.67 17.83 0.50
C PRO A 248 1.31 19.26 0.88
N LEU A 249 0.03 19.59 1.05
CA LEU A 249 -0.45 20.92 1.43
C LEU A 249 -0.68 21.04 2.95
N GLY A 250 -0.52 19.92 3.68
CA GLY A 250 -0.63 19.82 5.12
C GLY A 250 -2.01 19.47 5.64
N ASP A 251 -2.94 19.11 4.76
CA ASP A 251 -4.25 18.64 5.20
C ASP A 251 -4.12 17.23 5.80
N ILE A 252 -4.74 17.05 6.97
CA ILE A 252 -4.89 15.76 7.63
C ILE A 252 -6.21 15.16 7.21
N THR A 253 -6.19 13.94 6.67
CA THR A 253 -7.38 13.21 6.24
C THR A 253 -7.42 11.81 6.87
N PRO A 254 -8.60 11.18 7.04
CA PRO A 254 -8.68 9.83 7.60
C PRO A 254 -8.20 8.76 6.61
N CYS A 255 -8.33 9.04 5.32
CA CYS A 255 -8.25 8.06 4.25
C CYS A 255 -7.94 8.75 2.90
N ASN A 256 -7.26 8.05 2.00
CA ASN A 256 -7.06 8.46 0.61
C ASN A 256 -7.93 7.67 -0.39
N GLY A 257 -8.80 6.77 0.09
CA GLY A 257 -9.67 5.90 -0.70
C GLY A 257 -11.14 6.34 -0.75
N THR A 258 -11.46 7.54 -0.27
CA THR A 258 -12.83 8.09 -0.24
C THR A 258 -13.18 8.73 -1.59
N HIS A 259 -14.47 8.87 -1.91
CA HIS A 259 -14.89 9.66 -3.08
C HIS A 259 -14.56 11.13 -2.85
N ASP A 260 -15.04 11.69 -1.74
CA ASP A 260 -14.77 13.08 -1.38
C ASP A 260 -13.51 13.21 -0.53
N ARG A 261 -12.91 14.40 -0.60
CA ARG A 261 -11.74 14.77 0.21
C ARG A 261 -12.19 15.21 1.60
N TRP A 262 -12.20 14.28 2.55
CA TRP A 262 -12.56 14.57 3.95
C TRP A 262 -11.36 15.11 4.73
N VAL A 263 -11.35 16.41 5.00
CA VAL A 263 -10.27 17.08 5.74
C VAL A 263 -10.64 17.23 7.21
N MET A 264 -9.73 16.84 8.10
CA MET A 264 -9.85 17.00 9.56
C MET A 264 -9.27 18.31 10.07
N GLY A 265 -8.29 18.88 9.36
CA GLY A 265 -7.60 20.11 9.70
C GLY A 265 -6.25 20.21 8.97
N ASN A 266 -5.49 21.29 9.19
CA ASN A 266 -4.23 21.54 8.46
C ASN A 266 -3.05 21.84 9.39
N ILE A 267 -1.96 21.08 9.26
CA ILE A 267 -0.77 21.19 10.14
C ILE A 267 0.06 22.46 9.92
N LYS A 268 -0.22 23.24 8.87
CA LYS A 268 0.37 24.58 8.70
C LYS A 268 -0.10 25.51 9.81
N ASN A 269 -1.38 25.42 10.16
CA ASN A 269 -2.07 26.38 11.02
C ASN A 269 -2.36 25.84 12.44
N GLN A 270 -2.33 24.52 12.61
CA GLN A 270 -2.71 23.84 13.87
C GLN A 270 -1.68 22.79 14.26
N THR A 271 -1.63 22.45 15.55
CA THR A 271 -0.91 21.26 16.02
C THR A 271 -1.69 20.00 15.65
N PHE A 272 -1.00 18.85 15.55
CA PHE A 272 -1.67 17.59 15.23
C PHE A 272 -2.75 17.24 16.26
N ASP A 273 -2.50 17.47 17.55
CA ASP A 273 -3.45 17.15 18.62
C ASP A 273 -4.73 18.00 18.52
N GLN A 274 -4.59 19.30 18.24
CA GLN A 274 -5.74 20.18 17.98
C GLN A 274 -6.59 19.71 16.81
N ILE A 275 -5.95 19.25 15.72
CA ILE A 275 -6.66 18.71 14.56
C ILE A 275 -7.37 17.41 14.95
N TRP A 276 -6.64 16.47 15.56
CA TRP A 276 -7.11 15.12 15.81
C TRP A 276 -8.28 15.07 16.80
N ASN A 277 -8.32 15.99 17.77
CA ASN A 277 -9.37 16.08 18.79
C ASN A 277 -10.44 17.15 18.48
N SER A 278 -10.41 17.77 17.29
CA SER A 278 -11.38 18.79 16.90
C SER A 278 -12.78 18.22 16.63
N THR A 279 -13.80 19.08 16.70
CA THR A 279 -15.16 18.76 16.26
C THR A 279 -15.20 18.29 14.81
N GLN A 280 -14.44 18.94 13.92
CA GLN A 280 -14.33 18.54 12.52
C GLN A 280 -13.80 17.10 12.37
N ALA A 281 -12.80 16.71 13.16
CA ALA A 281 -12.30 15.34 13.14
C ALA A 281 -13.32 14.32 13.70
N VAL A 282 -14.16 14.73 14.66
CA VAL A 282 -15.29 13.90 15.13
C VAL A 282 -16.31 13.70 14.02
N ASP A 283 -16.70 14.77 13.31
CA ASP A 283 -17.66 14.70 12.20
C ASP A 283 -17.13 13.84 11.05
N VAL A 284 -15.85 13.99 10.70
CA VAL A 284 -15.21 13.16 9.68
C VAL A 284 -15.15 11.68 10.10
N ARG A 285 -14.91 11.38 11.39
CA ARG A 285 -14.97 9.99 11.88
C ARG A 285 -16.38 9.41 11.76
N GLN A 286 -17.41 10.21 11.97
CA GLN A 286 -18.79 9.78 11.75
C GLN A 286 -19.03 9.43 10.27
N GLN A 287 -18.52 10.24 9.34
CA GLN A 287 -18.56 9.93 7.90
C GLN A 287 -17.83 8.62 7.56
N VAL A 288 -16.69 8.34 8.22
CA VAL A 288 -15.98 7.07 8.05
C VAL A 288 -16.82 5.88 8.52
N LEU A 289 -17.55 6.00 9.64
CA LEU A 289 -18.43 4.94 10.15
C LEU A 289 -19.60 4.67 9.20
N GLU A 290 -20.07 5.68 8.49
CA GLU A 290 -21.17 5.60 7.52
C GLU A 290 -20.71 5.18 6.11
N CYS A 291 -19.40 5.05 5.89
CA CYS A 291 -18.83 4.68 4.61
C CYS A 291 -19.22 3.24 4.21
N LYS A 292 -19.88 3.09 3.07
CA LYS A 292 -20.37 1.80 2.56
C LYS A 292 -19.41 1.11 1.58
N ARG A 293 -18.19 1.64 1.40
CA ARG A 293 -17.23 1.08 0.43
C ARG A 293 -16.72 -0.27 0.93
N SER A 294 -16.78 -1.29 0.07
CA SER A 294 -16.20 -2.61 0.33
C SER A 294 -14.68 -2.59 0.11
N CYS A 295 -13.91 -1.78 0.84
CA CYS A 295 -12.48 -1.58 0.56
C CYS A 295 -11.59 -2.77 1.00
N ALA A 296 -10.66 -3.19 0.15
CA ALA A 296 -9.59 -4.14 0.47
C ALA A 296 -8.24 -3.42 0.69
N PHE A 297 -8.21 -2.48 1.65
CA PHE A 297 -7.00 -1.70 1.94
C PHE A 297 -6.14 -2.35 3.03
N ILE A 298 -4.89 -2.69 2.73
CA ILE A 298 -3.99 -3.39 3.66
C ILE A 298 -3.76 -2.62 4.97
N GLY A 299 -3.74 -1.28 4.89
CA GLY A 299 -3.50 -0.42 6.03
C GLY A 299 -4.54 -0.60 7.13
N THR A 300 -5.81 -0.79 6.77
CA THR A 300 -6.90 -1.04 7.71
C THR A 300 -7.11 -2.54 7.97
N ALA A 301 -6.99 -3.39 6.94
CA ALA A 301 -7.15 -4.84 7.07
C ALA A 301 -6.17 -5.47 8.05
N ARG A 302 -4.90 -5.01 8.05
CA ARG A 302 -3.91 -5.49 9.00
C ARG A 302 -4.31 -5.23 10.45
N PHE A 303 -4.89 -4.06 10.75
CA PHE A 303 -5.32 -3.76 12.12
C PHE A 303 -6.45 -4.67 12.56
N ASP A 304 -7.42 -4.90 11.68
CA ASP A 304 -8.52 -5.83 11.93
C ASP A 304 -8.02 -7.25 12.22
N MET A 305 -7.11 -7.77 11.38
CA MET A 305 -6.51 -9.09 11.57
C MET A 305 -5.75 -9.23 12.90
N VAL A 306 -5.10 -8.16 13.36
CA VAL A 306 -4.39 -8.15 14.66
C VAL A 306 -5.36 -8.07 15.83
N LYS A 307 -6.46 -7.32 15.71
CA LYS A 307 -7.51 -7.21 16.74
C LYS A 307 -8.37 -8.47 16.83
N HIS A 308 -8.56 -9.19 15.72
CA HIS A 308 -9.42 -10.36 15.61
C HIS A 308 -8.68 -11.60 15.06
N PRO A 309 -7.60 -12.09 15.70
CA PRO A 309 -6.69 -13.08 15.12
C PRO A 309 -7.31 -14.47 14.90
N ILE A 310 -8.39 -14.81 15.62
CA ILE A 310 -9.04 -16.12 15.49
C ILE A 310 -9.60 -16.33 14.07
N ARG A 311 -10.17 -15.28 13.45
CA ARG A 311 -10.73 -15.35 12.08
C ARG A 311 -9.67 -15.72 11.03
N PRO A 312 -8.56 -14.97 10.86
CA PRO A 312 -7.54 -15.33 9.89
C PRO A 312 -6.90 -16.68 10.21
N LEU A 313 -6.57 -16.96 11.48
CA LEU A 313 -5.88 -18.20 11.83
C LEU A 313 -6.75 -19.44 11.60
N SER A 314 -8.04 -19.39 11.94
CA SER A 314 -8.96 -20.51 11.71
C SER A 314 -9.21 -20.75 10.23
N TRP A 315 -9.39 -19.69 9.43
CA TRP A 315 -9.53 -19.81 7.98
C TRP A 315 -8.27 -20.41 7.34
N ILE A 316 -7.08 -19.87 7.66
CA ILE A 316 -5.81 -20.39 7.15
C ILE A 316 -5.64 -21.88 7.48
N ALA A 317 -5.90 -22.27 8.73
CA ALA A 317 -5.77 -23.65 9.17
C ALA A 317 -6.70 -24.60 8.38
N ARG A 318 -7.99 -24.23 8.24
CA ARG A 318 -8.98 -24.99 7.45
C ARG A 318 -8.57 -25.10 5.98
N SER A 319 -8.18 -23.98 5.36
CA SER A 319 -7.80 -23.95 3.95
C SER A 319 -6.54 -24.79 3.68
N LYS A 320 -5.52 -24.70 4.54
CA LYS A 320 -4.32 -25.54 4.40
C LYS A 320 -4.63 -27.03 4.58
N TRP A 321 -5.55 -27.37 5.49
CA TRP A 321 -6.01 -28.75 5.67
C TRP A 321 -6.74 -29.30 4.45
N SER A 322 -7.63 -28.51 3.83
CA SER A 322 -8.30 -28.90 2.58
C SER A 322 -7.30 -29.16 1.45
N LEU A 323 -6.35 -28.25 1.23
CA LEU A 323 -5.31 -28.41 0.22
C LEU A 323 -4.45 -29.65 0.46
N ALA A 324 -4.10 -29.95 1.72
CA ALA A 324 -3.34 -31.15 2.07
C ALA A 324 -4.09 -32.45 1.75
N LYS A 325 -5.43 -32.41 1.66
CA LYS A 325 -6.28 -33.53 1.25
C LYS A 325 -6.57 -33.56 -0.26
N GLY A 326 -5.99 -32.65 -1.05
CA GLY A 326 -6.29 -32.50 -2.47
C GLY A 326 -7.67 -31.92 -2.76
N ALA A 327 -8.33 -31.31 -1.77
CA ALA A 327 -9.59 -30.60 -1.95
C ALA A 327 -9.36 -29.10 -2.20
N ASP A 328 -10.30 -28.44 -2.87
CA ASP A 328 -10.26 -26.97 -3.02
C ASP A 328 -10.54 -26.27 -1.68
N ILE A 329 -10.19 -25.00 -1.59
CA ILE A 329 -10.40 -24.17 -0.39
C ILE A 329 -11.75 -23.48 -0.40
N THR A 330 -12.27 -23.17 0.78
CA THR A 330 -13.48 -22.37 0.92
C THR A 330 -13.12 -20.88 0.83
N TYR A 331 -13.65 -20.19 -0.17
CA TYR A 331 -13.47 -18.74 -0.35
C TYR A 331 -14.52 -17.93 0.43
N THR A 332 -14.79 -18.36 1.66
CA THR A 332 -15.59 -17.65 2.66
C THR A 332 -14.85 -17.69 4.01
N PRO A 333 -14.94 -16.64 4.84
CA PRO A 333 -14.15 -16.50 6.06
C PRO A 333 -14.36 -17.57 7.14
#